data_AF-A0A2Z6LMI0-F1
#
_entry.id   AF-A0A2Z6LMI0-F1
#
_cell.length_a   1.000
_cell.length_b   1.000
_cell.length_c   1.000
_cell.angle_alpha   90.00
_cell.angle_beta   90.00
_cell.angle_gamma   90.00
#
_symmetry.space_group_name_H-M   'P 1'
#
loop_
_entity.id
_entity.type
_entity.pdbx_description
1 polymer ?
#
loop_
_entity_poly.entity_id
_entity_poly.type
_entity_poly.pdbx_seq_one_letter_code
_entity_poly.pdbx_strand_id
1 'polypeptide(L)'
;TFILETSTATIDRLSRYTVNNVSYLTPDTPLKLADHFSNGSGVYQLDAYSKNTSNVNAVRDVFVASALHKEWAEIVVQNTLTTIDSWHLDGYSFFVVGLGEGEWKEESRSSYNLFDPVVRSTVQVFPGGWSAVYVFPDNPGMWNLRSQNLQSWYLGEELYVRVYDPDPNPAKERPPPQNLLLCGKYQPSAPPPSPSLSPPPPPPNVPSSKAYNPHT
;
A
#
# COMPACT_ATOMS: atom_id res chain seq x y z
N THR A 1 -4.65 -11.84 -15.97
CA THR A 1 -5.65 -12.06 -14.91
C THR A 1 -5.01 -11.90 -13.55
N PHE A 2 -5.78 -11.42 -12.58
CA PHE A 2 -5.52 -11.43 -11.15
C PHE A 2 -6.57 -12.35 -10.52
N ILE A 3 -6.14 -13.29 -9.69
CA ILE A 3 -7.00 -14.16 -8.88
C ILE A 3 -6.59 -13.91 -7.44
N LEU A 4 -7.44 -13.17 -6.73
CA LEU A 4 -7.17 -12.62 -5.42
C LEU A 4 -8.07 -13.30 -4.40
N GLU A 5 -7.50 -14.19 -3.59
CA GLU A 5 -8.18 -14.82 -2.48
C GLU A 5 -8.00 -13.95 -1.23
N THR A 6 -9.11 -13.57 -0.61
CA THR A 6 -9.12 -12.79 0.61
C THR A 6 -9.47 -13.65 1.80
N SER A 7 -8.62 -13.59 2.83
CA SER A 7 -8.68 -14.48 3.99
C SER A 7 -8.06 -13.84 5.23
N THR A 8 -8.14 -14.52 6.38
CA THR A 8 -7.43 -14.12 7.60
C THR A 8 -6.25 -15.03 7.88
N ALA A 9 -5.16 -14.48 8.41
CA ALA A 9 -4.02 -15.25 8.88
C ALA A 9 -3.50 -14.73 10.22
N THR A 10 -2.81 -15.58 10.97
CA THR A 10 -2.05 -15.17 12.17
C THR A 10 -0.59 -14.96 11.79
N ILE A 11 -0.12 -13.72 11.88
CA ILE A 11 1.28 -13.33 11.60
C ILE A 11 1.82 -12.65 12.86
N ASP A 12 2.94 -13.13 13.38
CA ASP A 12 3.54 -12.63 14.63
C ASP A 12 2.56 -12.56 15.81
N ARG A 13 1.70 -13.58 15.95
CA ARG A 13 0.63 -13.69 16.97
C ARG A 13 -0.50 -12.66 16.84
N LEU A 14 -0.55 -11.90 15.75
CA LEU A 14 -1.61 -10.94 15.45
C LEU A 14 -2.49 -11.47 14.32
N SER A 15 -3.81 -11.33 14.49
CA SER A 15 -4.77 -11.59 13.41
C SER A 15 -4.68 -10.49 12.36
N ARG A 16 -4.60 -10.89 11.10
CA ARG A 16 -4.45 -10.01 9.94
C ARG A 16 -5.39 -10.46 8.83
N TYR A 17 -5.79 -9.53 7.99
CA TYR A 17 -6.40 -9.85 6.71
C TYR A 17 -5.30 -9.93 5.65
N THR A 18 -5.53 -10.75 4.64
CA THR A 18 -4.55 -11.03 3.60
C THR A 18 -5.21 -11.10 2.23
N VAL A 19 -4.40 -10.82 1.21
CA VAL A 19 -4.68 -11.13 -0.18
C VAL A 19 -3.65 -12.15 -0.64
N ASN A 20 -4.09 -13.32 -1.09
CA ASN A 20 -3.19 -14.41 -1.50
C ASN A 20 -2.16 -14.77 -0.41
N ASN A 21 -2.57 -14.75 0.87
CA ASN A 21 -1.69 -14.94 2.04
C ASN A 21 -0.59 -13.87 2.19
N VAL A 22 -0.77 -12.67 1.63
CA VAL A 22 0.05 -11.49 1.93
C VAL A 22 -0.82 -10.48 2.69
N SER A 23 -0.46 -10.19 3.94
CA SER A 23 -1.00 -9.05 4.67
C SER A 23 -0.17 -7.82 4.32
N TYR A 24 -0.80 -6.79 3.74
CA TYR A 24 -0.07 -5.62 3.28
C TYR A 24 0.65 -4.88 4.43
N LEU A 25 1.92 -4.56 4.19
CA LEU A 25 2.73 -3.67 5.01
C LEU A 25 2.80 -2.31 4.33
N THR A 26 2.28 -1.25 4.98
CA THR A 26 2.52 0.12 4.54
C THR A 26 3.97 0.51 4.79
N PRO A 27 4.78 0.80 3.75
CA PRO A 27 6.16 1.23 3.94
C PRO A 27 6.26 2.69 4.37
N ASP A 28 7.32 3.05 5.10
CA ASP A 28 7.60 4.44 5.50
C ASP A 28 7.93 5.35 4.30
N THR A 29 8.36 4.76 3.18
CA THR A 29 8.59 5.47 1.92
C THR A 29 7.42 5.22 0.97
N PRO A 30 6.67 6.26 0.55
CA PRO A 30 5.57 6.11 -0.39
C PRO A 30 5.98 5.39 -1.67
N LEU A 31 5.15 4.44 -2.11
CA LEU A 31 5.44 3.63 -3.29
C LEU A 31 5.73 4.48 -4.53
N LYS A 32 5.04 5.61 -4.69
CA LYS A 32 5.27 6.49 -5.85
C LYS A 32 6.62 7.21 -5.82
N LEU A 33 7.11 7.56 -4.63
CA LEU A 33 8.47 8.11 -4.48
C LEU A 33 9.52 7.03 -4.74
N ALA A 34 9.30 5.82 -4.22
CA ALA A 34 10.20 4.69 -4.45
C ALA A 34 10.29 4.29 -5.93
N ASP A 35 9.14 4.20 -6.61
CA ASP A 35 9.02 3.96 -8.05
C ASP A 35 9.79 5.03 -8.85
N HIS A 36 9.60 6.31 -8.52
CA HIS A 36 10.21 7.42 -9.26
C HIS A 36 11.73 7.54 -9.06
N PHE A 37 12.23 7.43 -7.83
CA PHE A 37 13.63 7.73 -7.52
C PHE A 37 14.56 6.51 -7.53
N SER A 38 14.03 5.30 -7.32
CA SER A 38 14.84 4.08 -7.20
C SER A 38 14.25 2.86 -7.88
N ASN A 39 13.22 3.02 -8.72
CA ASN A 39 12.50 1.90 -9.35
C ASN A 39 12.05 0.85 -8.31
N GLY A 40 11.55 1.32 -7.16
CA GLY A 40 11.12 0.50 -6.03
C GLY A 40 12.24 0.00 -5.11
N SER A 41 13.52 0.10 -5.52
CA SER A 41 14.64 -0.49 -4.81
C SER A 41 14.75 -0.05 -3.34
N GLY A 42 14.74 -1.05 -2.45
CA GLY A 42 14.79 -0.89 -1.00
C GLY A 42 13.45 -0.57 -0.32
N VAL A 43 12.33 -0.60 -1.06
CA VAL A 43 10.98 -0.34 -0.53
C VAL A 43 10.01 -1.46 -0.90
N TYR A 44 9.97 -1.86 -2.17
CA TYR A 44 9.15 -2.99 -2.63
C TYR A 44 9.86 -3.71 -3.78
N GLN A 45 9.46 -4.94 -4.03
CA GLN A 45 9.86 -5.68 -5.23
C GLN A 45 8.61 -5.97 -6.06
N LEU A 46 8.62 -5.51 -7.31
CA LEU A 46 7.50 -5.72 -8.24
C LEU A 46 7.32 -7.22 -8.49
N ASP A 47 6.08 -7.70 -8.38
CA ASP A 47 5.69 -9.10 -8.57
C ASP A 47 6.48 -10.09 -7.66
N ALA A 48 6.92 -9.65 -6.48
CA ALA A 48 7.49 -10.55 -5.48
C ALA A 48 6.49 -11.62 -5.00
N TYR A 49 5.20 -11.28 -5.05
CA TYR A 49 4.09 -12.14 -4.67
C TYR A 49 3.16 -12.36 -5.87
N SER A 50 2.60 -13.57 -5.97
CA SER A 50 1.74 -13.94 -7.08
C SER A 50 0.37 -13.25 -6.97
N LYS A 51 -0.01 -12.56 -8.04
CA LYS A 51 -1.37 -12.05 -8.24
C LYS A 51 -2.39 -13.13 -8.63
N ASN A 52 -1.99 -14.40 -8.75
CA ASN A 52 -2.84 -15.49 -9.23
C ASN A 52 -2.98 -16.66 -8.25
N THR A 53 -2.14 -16.74 -7.23
CA THR A 53 -2.07 -17.89 -6.32
C THR A 53 -1.68 -17.44 -4.92
N SER A 54 -2.29 -18.03 -3.90
CA SER A 54 -1.93 -17.81 -2.49
C SER A 54 -0.54 -18.35 -2.17
N ASN A 55 0.21 -17.63 -1.33
CA ASN A 55 1.44 -18.16 -0.73
C ASN A 55 1.13 -19.35 0.18
N VAL A 56 2.07 -20.29 0.30
CA VAL A 56 1.94 -21.43 1.22
C VAL A 56 1.85 -20.95 2.68
N ASN A 57 2.69 -19.99 3.05
CA ASN A 57 2.70 -19.39 4.37
C ASN A 57 2.28 -17.92 4.27
N ALA A 58 1.48 -17.47 5.23
CA ALA A 58 1.12 -16.07 5.32
C ALA A 58 2.33 -15.21 5.70
N VAL A 59 2.48 -14.08 5.00
CA VAL A 59 3.57 -13.12 5.21
C VAL A 59 3.02 -11.71 5.35
N ARG A 60 3.77 -10.84 6.04
CA ARG A 60 3.46 -9.42 6.15
C ARG A 60 4.51 -8.63 5.39
N ASP A 61 4.13 -8.08 4.24
CA ASP A 61 5.07 -7.41 3.34
C ASP A 61 4.36 -6.49 2.33
N VAL A 62 5.14 -5.76 1.53
CA VAL A 62 4.66 -4.81 0.54
C VAL A 62 4.27 -5.55 -0.75
N PHE A 63 2.96 -5.68 -0.99
CA PHE A 63 2.43 -6.36 -2.17
C PHE A 63 2.22 -5.37 -3.33
N VAL A 64 3.11 -5.40 -4.33
CA VAL A 64 2.96 -4.66 -5.59
C VAL A 64 2.94 -5.63 -6.77
N ALA A 65 1.86 -5.63 -7.53
CA ALA A 65 1.66 -6.49 -8.69
C ALA A 65 1.61 -5.66 -9.99
N SER A 66 2.20 -6.16 -11.06
CA SER A 66 2.18 -5.48 -12.37
C SER A 66 0.86 -5.69 -13.12
N ALA A 67 0.44 -4.67 -13.87
CA ALA A 67 -0.52 -4.80 -14.95
C ALA A 67 0.07 -4.18 -16.23
N LEU A 68 -0.25 -4.78 -17.38
CA LEU A 68 0.24 -4.31 -18.68
C LEU A 68 -0.59 -3.12 -19.15
N HIS A 69 0.08 -2.04 -19.55
CA HIS A 69 -0.57 -0.84 -20.05
C HIS A 69 -1.30 -1.11 -21.37
N LYS A 70 -2.57 -0.68 -21.46
CA LYS A 70 -3.47 -0.87 -22.61
C LYS A 70 -3.73 -2.32 -23.00
N GLU A 71 -3.65 -3.23 -22.03
CA GLU A 71 -4.10 -4.61 -22.18
C GLU A 71 -5.21 -4.92 -21.17
N TRP A 72 -6.29 -5.55 -21.63
CA TRP A 72 -7.38 -5.94 -20.74
C TRP A 72 -6.88 -6.81 -19.58
N ALA A 73 -7.21 -6.40 -18.36
CA ALA A 73 -6.95 -7.18 -17.16
C ALA A 73 -8.27 -7.64 -16.55
N GLU A 74 -8.35 -8.94 -16.29
CA GLU A 74 -9.37 -9.54 -15.44
C GLU A 74 -8.90 -9.52 -14.00
N ILE A 75 -9.76 -9.08 -13.08
CA ILE A 75 -9.55 -9.19 -11.64
C ILE A 75 -10.70 -10.00 -11.06
N VAL A 76 -10.37 -11.14 -10.47
CA VAL A 76 -11.29 -11.98 -9.70
C VAL A 76 -10.93 -11.81 -8.24
N VAL A 77 -11.89 -11.40 -7.44
CA VAL A 77 -11.76 -11.38 -5.98
C VAL A 77 -12.62 -12.50 -5.41
N GLN A 78 -12.02 -13.38 -4.62
CA GLN A 78 -12.66 -14.50 -3.94
C GLN A 78 -12.64 -14.22 -2.44
N ASN A 79 -13.82 -14.12 -1.82
CA ASN A 79 -13.96 -13.80 -0.42
C ASN A 79 -14.15 -15.09 0.39
N THR A 80 -13.13 -15.53 1.13
CA THR A 80 -13.24 -16.73 1.99
C THR A 80 -13.82 -16.41 3.37
N LEU A 81 -14.21 -15.16 3.61
CA LEU A 81 -14.72 -14.68 4.89
C LEU A 81 -16.24 -14.90 4.99
N THR A 82 -16.77 -14.73 6.20
CA THR A 82 -18.21 -14.89 6.51
C THR A 82 -19.02 -13.60 6.34
N THR A 83 -18.37 -12.50 5.97
CA THR A 83 -18.98 -11.18 5.80
C THR A 83 -18.78 -10.68 4.38
N ILE A 84 -19.75 -9.90 3.88
CA ILE A 84 -19.60 -9.21 2.60
C ILE A 84 -18.42 -8.26 2.66
N ASP A 85 -17.68 -8.17 1.57
CA ASP A 85 -16.62 -7.18 1.38
C ASP A 85 -16.93 -6.29 0.16
N SER A 86 -16.22 -5.18 0.02
CA SER A 86 -16.34 -4.24 -1.08
C SER A 86 -14.96 -3.82 -1.56
N TRP A 87 -14.59 -4.18 -2.78
CA TRP A 87 -13.26 -3.95 -3.34
C TRP A 87 -13.26 -2.75 -4.28
N HIS A 88 -12.33 -1.83 -4.06
CA HIS A 88 -12.15 -0.61 -4.84
C HIS A 88 -10.79 -0.59 -5.53
N LEU A 89 -10.76 -0.11 -6.78
CA LEU A 89 -9.53 0.14 -7.53
C LEU A 89 -9.37 1.64 -7.76
N ASP A 90 -8.33 2.23 -7.18
CA ASP A 90 -8.00 3.63 -7.41
C ASP A 90 -7.63 3.88 -8.88
N GLY A 91 -7.93 5.07 -9.39
CA GLY A 91 -7.50 5.50 -10.74
C GLY A 91 -8.25 4.88 -11.91
N TYR A 92 -9.18 3.94 -11.65
CA TYR A 92 -9.91 3.21 -12.68
C TYR A 92 -11.40 3.08 -12.39
N SER A 93 -12.17 2.92 -13.46
CA SER A 93 -13.44 2.21 -13.42
C SER A 93 -13.29 0.90 -14.21
N PHE A 94 -14.12 -0.08 -13.89
CA PHE A 94 -14.12 -1.41 -14.47
C PHE A 94 -15.54 -1.87 -14.77
N PHE A 95 -15.65 -2.84 -15.67
CA PHE A 95 -16.88 -3.54 -15.98
C PHE A 95 -17.06 -4.69 -15.01
N VAL A 96 -18.16 -4.73 -14.26
CA VAL A 96 -18.50 -5.89 -13.43
C VAL A 96 -19.11 -6.95 -14.35
N VAL A 97 -18.37 -8.04 -14.57
CA VAL A 97 -18.72 -9.06 -15.58
C VAL A 97 -19.27 -10.32 -14.95
N GLY A 98 -18.99 -10.62 -13.68
CA GLY A 98 -19.51 -11.83 -13.07
C GLY A 98 -19.49 -11.79 -11.55
N LEU A 99 -20.34 -12.61 -10.96
CA LEU A 99 -20.34 -12.95 -9.54
C LEU A 99 -20.84 -14.39 -9.39
N GLY A 100 -20.45 -15.05 -8.32
CA GLY A 100 -20.88 -16.42 -8.06
C GLY A 100 -20.58 -16.88 -6.65
N GLU A 101 -21.16 -18.02 -6.29
CA GLU A 101 -20.90 -18.71 -5.03
C GLU A 101 -19.75 -19.71 -5.19
N GLY A 102 -19.07 -20.03 -4.10
CA GLY A 102 -17.97 -20.98 -4.06
C GLY A 102 -16.66 -20.41 -4.63
N GLU A 103 -15.76 -21.32 -4.99
CA GLU A 103 -14.48 -20.99 -5.61
C GLU A 103 -14.70 -20.65 -7.10
N TRP A 104 -14.07 -19.57 -7.56
CA TRP A 104 -14.03 -19.22 -8.97
C TRP A 104 -13.18 -20.24 -9.74
N LYS A 105 -13.64 -20.61 -10.94
CA LYS A 105 -12.89 -21.49 -11.85
C LYS A 105 -12.84 -20.87 -13.23
N GLU A 106 -11.92 -21.34 -14.08
CA GLU A 106 -11.82 -20.80 -15.44
C GLU A 106 -13.12 -20.95 -16.24
N GLU A 107 -13.89 -22.01 -15.98
CA GLU A 107 -15.19 -22.27 -16.60
C GLU A 107 -16.26 -21.26 -16.17
N SER A 108 -16.08 -20.57 -15.04
CA SER A 108 -16.98 -19.50 -14.58
C SER A 108 -17.09 -18.35 -15.57
N ARG A 109 -16.12 -18.18 -16.49
CA ARG A 109 -16.20 -17.19 -17.57
C ARG A 109 -17.39 -17.40 -18.51
N SER A 110 -17.91 -18.62 -18.59
CA SER A 110 -19.11 -18.92 -19.39
C SER A 110 -20.38 -18.22 -18.89
N SER A 111 -20.41 -17.77 -17.63
CA SER A 111 -21.54 -17.02 -17.05
C SER A 111 -21.34 -15.51 -17.05
N TYR A 112 -20.22 -15.00 -17.59
CA TYR A 112 -19.95 -13.57 -17.56
C TYR A 112 -20.94 -12.78 -18.44
N ASN A 113 -21.40 -11.64 -17.92
CA ASN A 113 -22.07 -10.63 -18.72
C ASN A 113 -21.04 -9.83 -19.53
N LEU A 114 -20.93 -10.16 -20.81
CA LEU A 114 -20.09 -9.44 -21.78
C LEU A 114 -20.91 -8.57 -22.75
N PHE A 115 -22.22 -8.46 -22.53
CA PHE A 115 -23.11 -7.71 -23.42
C PHE A 115 -23.38 -6.29 -22.91
N ASP A 116 -23.75 -6.16 -21.63
CA ASP A 116 -24.09 -4.88 -21.00
C ASP A 116 -23.60 -4.76 -19.53
N PRO A 117 -22.33 -5.08 -19.23
CA PRO A 117 -21.82 -5.00 -17.86
C PRO A 117 -21.83 -3.56 -17.32
N VAL A 118 -22.14 -3.42 -16.03
CA VAL A 118 -22.16 -2.12 -15.36
C VAL A 118 -20.73 -1.62 -15.08
N VAL A 119 -20.50 -0.33 -15.32
CA VAL A 119 -19.25 0.35 -14.98
C VAL A 119 -19.28 0.80 -13.52
N ARG A 120 -18.27 0.42 -12.75
CA ARG A 120 -18.09 0.77 -11.33
C ARG A 120 -16.62 1.04 -11.02
N SER A 121 -16.32 1.62 -9.87
CA SER A 121 -14.97 1.62 -9.27
C SER A 121 -14.88 0.76 -8.02
N THR A 122 -16.03 0.28 -7.52
CA THR A 122 -16.14 -0.61 -6.36
C THR A 122 -17.10 -1.76 -6.67
N VAL A 123 -16.74 -2.98 -6.29
CA VAL A 123 -17.57 -4.19 -6.44
C VAL A 123 -17.73 -4.89 -5.10
N GLN A 124 -18.92 -5.40 -4.81
CA GLN A 124 -19.16 -6.20 -3.62
C GLN A 124 -18.78 -7.66 -3.87
N VAL A 125 -18.23 -8.34 -2.87
CA VAL A 125 -17.91 -9.77 -2.92
C VAL A 125 -18.61 -10.46 -1.77
N PHE A 126 -19.58 -11.31 -2.09
CA PHE A 126 -20.39 -12.01 -1.08
C PHE A 126 -19.57 -13.05 -0.29
N PRO A 127 -19.98 -13.38 0.94
CA PRO A 127 -19.32 -14.41 1.76
C PRO A 127 -19.19 -15.74 1.01
N GLY A 128 -18.00 -16.33 1.00
CA GLY A 128 -17.74 -17.63 0.36
C GLY A 128 -17.96 -17.62 -1.16
N GLY A 129 -17.97 -16.45 -1.80
CA GLY A 129 -18.18 -16.29 -3.23
C GLY A 129 -17.10 -15.46 -3.90
N TRP A 130 -17.34 -15.11 -5.15
CA TRP A 130 -16.41 -14.33 -5.95
C TRP A 130 -17.11 -13.24 -6.76
N SER A 131 -16.34 -12.25 -7.18
CA SER A 131 -16.75 -11.28 -8.20
C SER A 131 -15.61 -11.03 -9.17
N ALA A 132 -15.96 -10.91 -10.44
CA ALA A 132 -15.02 -10.72 -11.53
C ALA A 132 -15.29 -9.39 -12.24
N VAL A 133 -14.23 -8.66 -12.52
CA VAL A 133 -14.27 -7.39 -13.23
C VAL A 133 -13.25 -7.36 -14.36
N TYR A 134 -13.58 -6.65 -15.45
CA TYR A 134 -12.64 -6.32 -16.52
C TYR A 134 -12.27 -4.84 -16.44
N VAL A 135 -10.98 -4.57 -16.33
CA VAL A 135 -10.41 -3.22 -16.33
C VAL A 135 -9.48 -3.07 -17.52
N PHE A 136 -9.45 -1.87 -18.10
CA PHE A 136 -8.51 -1.50 -19.16
C PHE A 136 -7.45 -0.56 -18.55
N PRO A 137 -6.24 -1.04 -18.21
CA PRO A 137 -5.21 -0.25 -17.57
C PRO A 137 -4.57 0.76 -18.53
N ASP A 138 -5.23 1.86 -18.80
CA ASP A 138 -4.79 2.95 -19.70
C ASP A 138 -4.20 4.17 -18.97
N ASN A 139 -4.09 4.08 -17.64
CA ASN A 139 -3.58 5.12 -16.77
C ASN A 139 -2.32 4.62 -16.01
N PRO A 140 -1.13 4.77 -16.60
CA PRO A 140 0.12 4.37 -15.96
C PRO A 140 0.31 5.01 -14.59
N GLY A 141 0.74 4.22 -13.62
CA GLY A 141 0.88 4.68 -12.25
C GLY A 141 0.89 3.56 -11.23
N MET A 142 0.74 3.96 -9.96
CA MET A 142 0.73 3.08 -8.79
C MET A 142 -0.63 3.22 -8.11
N TRP A 143 -1.48 2.20 -8.22
CA TRP A 143 -2.89 2.28 -7.88
C TRP A 143 -3.26 1.28 -6.81
N ASN A 144 -3.95 1.71 -5.75
CA ASN A 144 -4.34 0.83 -4.67
C ASN A 144 -5.57 0.01 -5.07
N LEU A 145 -5.53 -1.29 -4.77
CA LEU A 145 -6.64 -2.23 -4.91
C LEU A 145 -6.90 -2.81 -3.53
N ARG A 146 -8.04 -2.47 -2.92
CA ARG A 146 -8.29 -2.77 -1.51
C ARG A 146 -9.74 -3.00 -1.15
N SER A 147 -9.94 -3.62 0.00
CA SER A 147 -11.19 -3.57 0.74
C SER A 147 -11.55 -2.12 1.14
N GLN A 148 -12.84 -1.79 1.05
CA GLN A 148 -13.44 -0.57 1.59
C GLN A 148 -13.95 -0.76 3.03
N ASN A 149 -13.89 -1.98 3.56
CA ASN A 149 -14.05 -2.19 4.99
C ASN A 149 -12.81 -1.68 5.71
N LEU A 150 -12.99 -0.69 6.59
CA LEU A 150 -11.87 -0.01 7.25
C LEU A 150 -11.04 -0.96 8.13
N GLN A 151 -11.66 -1.94 8.78
CA GLN A 151 -10.95 -2.91 9.61
C GLN A 151 -10.10 -3.84 8.76
N SER A 152 -10.68 -4.40 7.72
CA SER A 152 -10.01 -5.22 6.69
C SER A 152 -8.79 -4.50 6.12
N TRP A 153 -9.00 -3.26 5.62
CA TRP A 153 -7.94 -2.44 5.06
C TRP A 153 -6.82 -2.17 6.08
N TYR A 154 -7.16 -1.71 7.28
CA TYR A 154 -6.18 -1.43 8.35
C TYR A 154 -5.34 -2.66 8.73
N LEU A 155 -5.92 -3.85 8.61
CA LEU A 155 -5.29 -5.12 8.93
C LEU A 155 -4.59 -5.80 7.74
N GLY A 156 -4.54 -5.13 6.57
CA GLY A 156 -3.68 -5.50 5.45
C GLY A 156 -4.41 -6.08 4.23
N GLU A 157 -5.74 -5.95 4.12
CA GLU A 157 -6.54 -6.41 2.97
C GLU A 157 -6.43 -5.43 1.78
N GLU A 158 -5.22 -5.29 1.24
CA GLU A 158 -4.92 -4.46 0.08
C GLU A 158 -3.68 -4.95 -0.67
N LEU A 159 -3.52 -4.47 -1.90
CA LEU A 159 -2.28 -4.49 -2.67
C LEU A 159 -2.21 -3.25 -3.56
N TYR A 160 -1.09 -3.06 -4.23
CA TYR A 160 -0.96 -2.03 -5.26
C TYR A 160 -0.74 -2.65 -6.64
N VAL A 161 -1.43 -2.08 -7.62
CA VAL A 161 -1.27 -2.40 -9.04
C VAL A 161 -0.33 -1.35 -9.65
N ARG A 162 0.84 -1.78 -10.10
CA ARG A 162 1.76 -0.96 -10.91
C ARG A 162 1.41 -1.17 -12.38
N VAL A 163 0.75 -0.18 -12.98
CA VAL A 163 0.46 -0.18 -14.43
C VAL A 163 1.68 0.42 -15.10
N TYR A 164 2.54 -0.43 -15.65
CA TYR A 164 3.81 -0.03 -16.24
C TYR A 164 3.70 0.10 -17.76
N ASP A 165 4.32 1.13 -18.32
CA ASP A 165 4.58 1.27 -19.74
C ASP A 165 6.10 1.30 -19.98
N PRO A 166 6.67 0.41 -20.81
CA PRO A 166 8.09 0.47 -21.18
C PRO A 166 8.46 1.70 -22.02
N ASP A 167 7.50 2.40 -22.61
CA ASP A 167 7.73 3.64 -23.36
C ASP A 167 7.97 4.82 -22.39
N PRO A 168 9.16 5.45 -22.40
CA PRO A 168 9.54 6.55 -21.50
C PRO A 168 8.82 7.87 -21.78
N ASN A 169 7.74 7.87 -22.59
CA ASN A 169 6.99 9.05 -22.95
C ASN A 169 6.40 9.76 -21.71
N PRO A 170 6.87 10.98 -21.36
CA PRO A 170 6.41 11.73 -20.19
C PRO A 170 4.96 12.22 -20.30
N ALA A 171 4.29 12.03 -21.44
CA ALA A 171 2.86 12.28 -21.58
C ALA A 171 1.99 11.25 -20.83
N LYS A 172 2.57 10.12 -20.40
CA LYS A 172 1.84 8.98 -19.82
C LYS A 172 1.79 8.99 -18.29
N GLU A 173 2.80 9.59 -17.65
CA GLU A 173 2.77 9.95 -16.24
C GLU A 173 3.32 11.37 -16.07
N ARG A 174 2.58 12.25 -15.39
CA ARG A 174 3.03 13.62 -15.17
C ARG A 174 4.28 13.62 -14.28
N PRO A 175 5.27 14.50 -14.55
CA PRO A 175 6.37 14.69 -13.61
C PRO A 175 5.83 15.13 -12.24
N PRO A 176 6.51 14.75 -11.15
CA PRO A 176 6.11 15.20 -9.83
C PRO A 176 6.11 16.74 -9.75
N PRO A 177 5.22 17.33 -8.94
CA PRO A 177 5.20 18.78 -8.76
C PRO A 177 6.48 19.25 -8.05
N GLN A 178 6.90 20.49 -8.30
CA GLN A 178 8.14 21.04 -7.74
C GLN A 178 8.13 21.12 -6.20
N ASN A 179 6.95 21.16 -5.58
CA ASN A 179 6.75 21.16 -4.14
C ASN A 179 6.41 19.77 -3.57
N LEU A 180 6.81 18.69 -4.25
CA LEU A 180 6.61 17.33 -3.77
C LEU A 180 7.24 17.15 -2.38
N LEU A 181 6.44 16.70 -1.43
CA LEU A 181 6.92 16.35 -0.09
C LEU A 181 7.68 15.03 -0.14
N LEU A 182 8.83 14.98 0.53
CA LEU A 182 9.67 13.79 0.64
C LEU A 182 9.59 13.22 2.05
N CYS A 183 9.59 11.89 2.15
CA CYS A 183 9.55 11.14 3.41
C CYS A 183 10.26 9.79 3.28
N GLY A 184 10.40 9.09 4.40
CA GLY A 184 11.12 7.81 4.47
C GLY A 184 12.57 7.98 4.01
N LYS A 185 13.01 7.13 3.08
CA LYS A 185 14.38 7.13 2.54
C LYS A 185 14.78 8.45 1.84
N TYR A 186 13.80 9.23 1.39
CA TYR A 186 14.04 10.50 0.68
C TYR A 186 13.90 11.74 1.55
N GLN A 187 13.65 11.56 2.86
CA GLN A 187 13.57 12.69 3.77
C GLN A 187 14.92 13.43 3.84
N PRO A 188 14.95 14.77 3.71
CA PRO A 188 16.18 15.53 3.90
C PRO A 188 16.73 15.29 5.30
N SER A 189 18.05 15.18 5.43
CA SER A 189 18.69 15.07 6.74
C SER A 189 18.31 16.28 7.60
N ALA A 190 17.96 16.03 8.86
CA ALA A 190 17.72 17.11 9.82
C ALA A 190 18.96 18.04 9.85
N PRO A 191 18.76 19.37 9.94
CA PRO A 191 19.88 20.27 10.17
C PRO A 191 20.60 19.85 11.47
N PRO A 192 21.94 19.97 11.53
CA PRO A 192 22.68 19.63 12.73
C PRO A 192 22.12 20.40 13.92
N PRO A 193 22.08 19.79 15.13
CA PRO A 193 21.60 20.48 16.31
C PRO A 193 22.41 21.77 16.52
N SER A 194 21.72 22.85 16.88
CA SER A 194 22.39 24.10 17.26
C SER A 194 23.45 23.82 18.34
N PRO A 195 24.66 24.40 18.25
CA PRO A 195 25.67 24.21 19.29
C PRO A 195 25.08 24.55 20.66
N SER A 196 25.27 23.66 21.63
CA SER A 196 24.81 23.90 23.00
C SER A 196 25.41 25.22 23.49
N LEU A 197 24.55 26.13 23.97
CA LEU A 197 25.01 27.35 24.62
C LEU A 197 25.86 26.91 25.81
N SER A 198 27.13 27.33 25.82
CA SER A 198 28.02 27.09 26.96
C SER A 198 27.38 27.71 28.21
N PRO A 199 27.39 27.02 29.36
CA PRO A 199 26.84 27.59 30.58
C PRO A 199 27.55 28.92 30.90
N PRO A 200 26.82 29.92 31.44
CA PRO A 200 27.42 31.19 31.80
C PRO A 200 28.56 30.96 32.80
N PRO A 201 29.65 31.76 32.73
CA PRO A 201 30.75 31.63 33.66
C PRO A 201 30.26 31.81 35.10
N PRO A 202 30.87 31.09 36.07
CA PRO A 202 30.49 31.22 37.47
C PRO A 202 30.70 32.68 37.94
N PRO A 203 29.85 33.18 38.86
CA PRO A 203 30.00 34.51 39.40
C PRO A 203 31.37 34.65 40.10
N PRO A 204 32.00 35.84 40.04
CA PRO A 204 33.28 36.06 40.68
C PRO A 204 33.18 35.86 42.20
N ASN A 205 34.17 35.15 42.76
CA ASN A 205 34.26 34.91 44.20
C ASN A 205 34.29 36.25 44.96
N VAL A 206 33.25 36.50 45.75
CA VAL A 206 33.22 37.62 46.70
C VAL A 206 34.18 37.28 47.85
N PRO A 207 35.16 38.14 48.17
CA PRO A 207 36.05 37.91 49.31
C PRO A 207 35.25 37.87 50.61
N SER A 208 35.44 36.79 51.39
CA SER A 208 34.84 36.62 52.71
C SER A 208 35.29 37.74 53.65
N SER A 209 34.34 38.53 54.17
CA SER A 209 34.61 39.52 55.20
C SER A 209 35.09 38.82 56.46
N LYS A 210 36.33 39.09 56.89
CA LYS A 210 36.86 38.59 58.17
C LYS A 210 35.95 39.07 59.31
N ALA A 211 35.37 38.12 60.04
CA ALA A 211 34.65 38.38 61.27
C ALA A 211 35.62 39.00 62.31
N TYR A 212 35.21 40.12 62.87
CA TYR A 212 35.83 40.77 64.03
C TYR A 212 35.62 39.88 65.26
N ASN A 213 36.69 39.58 65.99
CA ASN A 213 36.67 38.69 67.16
C ASN A 213 36.90 39.51 68.45
N PRO A 214 35.87 39.81 69.26
CA PRO A 214 36.01 40.63 70.45
C PRO A 214 36.10 39.76 71.70
N HIS A 215 37.32 39.33 72.05
CA HIS A 215 37.66 38.88 73.39
C HIS A 215 39.10 39.28 73.74
N THR A 216 39.23 40.53 74.19
CA THR A 216 40.04 40.98 75.32
C THR A 216 39.11 41.66 76.29
#